data_AF-A0A812VXV8-F1
#
_entry.id   AF-A0A812VXV8-F1
#
_cell.length_a   1.000
_cell.length_b   1.000
_cell.length_c   1.000
_cell.angle_alpha   90.00
_cell.angle_beta   90.00
_cell.angle_gamma   90.00
#
_symmetry.space_group_name_H-M   'P 1'
#
loop_
_entity.id
_entity.type
_entity.pdbx_description
1 polymer ?
#
loop_
_entity_poly.entity_id
_entity_poly.type
_entity_poly.pdbx_seq_one_letter_code
_entity_poly.pdbx_strand_id
1 'polypeptide(L)'
;DFAGSRSDFVIVGHPEYNLGKAQSDYGYKEGWDNRPIPSKPGRSLPGDRIQRKGKAAYLEALAKPACKASYKERALAKSQSDTQVRARDGGRDAGSTIDTFLEELQAMEKLPPCSPNRLTSGWANDIRSQPVMKHYSAVQEDLEVLRRRLHRTPSAVKAELQQDDAWRYYDLYFQQAKKNGEQIRQTKLKANKMMEKAGE
;
A
#
# COMPACT_ATOMS: atom_id res chain seq x y z
N ASP A 1 -20.12 6.38 -25.36
CA ASP A 1 -19.66 7.56 -24.62
C ASP A 1 -19.33 7.23 -23.18
N PHE A 2 -18.05 7.19 -22.85
CA PHE A 2 -17.58 7.05 -21.47
C PHE A 2 -16.89 8.37 -21.08
N ALA A 3 -17.61 9.19 -20.30
CA ALA A 3 -17.07 10.42 -19.72
C ALA A 3 -16.03 10.05 -18.63
N GLY A 4 -14.87 10.71 -18.69
CA GLY A 4 -13.69 10.39 -17.89
C GLY A 4 -13.82 10.66 -16.38
N SER A 5 -13.04 9.91 -15.61
CA SER A 5 -12.92 9.95 -14.14
C SER A 5 -12.10 11.15 -13.63
N ARG A 6 -12.50 12.37 -13.99
CA ARG A 6 -12.06 13.60 -13.31
C ARG A 6 -13.13 13.96 -12.29
N SER A 7 -12.85 13.76 -11.01
CA SER A 7 -13.70 14.24 -9.92
C SER A 7 -13.45 15.74 -9.72
N ASP A 8 -13.94 16.56 -10.64
CA ASP A 8 -14.12 17.99 -10.42
C ASP A 8 -15.35 18.14 -9.52
N PHE A 9 -15.15 18.28 -8.21
CA PHE A 9 -16.25 18.57 -7.30
C PHE A 9 -16.62 20.05 -7.46
N VAL A 10 -17.81 20.32 -7.98
CA VAL A 10 -18.42 21.65 -7.87
C VAL A 10 -19.06 21.72 -6.48
N ILE A 11 -18.49 22.52 -5.59
CA ILE A 11 -19.11 22.83 -4.30
C ILE A 11 -20.29 23.77 -4.59
N VAL A 12 -21.47 23.20 -4.80
CA VAL A 12 -22.72 23.96 -4.92
C VAL A 12 -23.38 24.00 -3.54
N GLY A 13 -23.63 25.19 -2.99
CA GLY A 13 -24.43 25.34 -1.77
C GLY A 13 -23.69 25.73 -0.48
N HIS A 14 -22.38 25.99 -0.50
CA HIS A 14 -21.74 26.64 0.64
C HIS A 14 -22.13 28.13 0.65
N PRO A 15 -22.62 28.70 1.76
CA PRO A 15 -23.08 30.10 1.81
C PRO A 15 -21.99 31.10 1.40
N GLU A 16 -20.71 30.75 1.59
CA GLU A 16 -19.56 31.56 1.13
C GLU A 16 -19.30 31.50 -0.39
N TYR A 17 -19.77 30.44 -1.08
CA TYR A 17 -19.59 30.26 -2.53
C TYR A 17 -20.81 30.68 -3.36
N ASN A 18 -22.00 30.66 -2.77
CA ASN A 18 -23.25 31.08 -3.45
C ASN A 18 -23.31 32.58 -3.73
N LEU A 19 -22.51 33.40 -3.04
CA LEU A 19 -22.39 34.83 -3.32
C LEU A 19 -21.38 35.14 -4.45
N GLY A 20 -20.85 34.11 -5.12
CA GLY A 20 -19.77 34.25 -6.08
C GLY A 20 -18.47 34.72 -5.43
N LYS A 21 -17.40 34.81 -6.21
CA LYS A 21 -16.14 35.47 -5.82
C LYS A 21 -16.30 36.99 -5.58
N ALA A 22 -17.44 37.46 -5.09
CA ALA A 22 -17.75 38.88 -4.98
C ALA A 22 -16.83 39.66 -4.03
N GLN A 23 -16.00 38.99 -3.22
CA GLN A 23 -15.08 39.65 -2.29
C GLN A 23 -13.64 39.13 -2.30
N SER A 24 -13.25 38.24 -3.23
CA SER A 24 -11.85 37.77 -3.28
C SER A 24 -10.86 38.85 -3.73
N ASP A 25 -11.35 39.89 -4.40
CA ASP A 25 -10.50 40.92 -5.01
C ASP A 25 -10.10 42.02 -4.02
N TYR A 26 -10.76 42.11 -2.86
CA TYR A 26 -10.53 43.14 -1.84
C TYR A 26 -9.74 42.65 -0.61
N GLY A 27 -9.11 41.48 -0.71
CA GLY A 27 -8.33 40.89 0.37
C GLY A 27 -9.18 40.25 1.48
N TYR A 28 -8.52 39.56 2.40
CA TYR A 28 -9.16 38.92 3.54
C TYR A 28 -9.61 39.99 4.55
N LYS A 29 -10.85 39.90 5.04
CA LYS A 29 -11.42 40.88 5.98
C LYS A 29 -10.72 40.85 7.35
N GLU A 30 -10.85 41.94 8.09
CA GLU A 30 -10.45 42.04 9.49
C GLU A 30 -11.23 40.99 10.32
N GLY A 31 -10.51 40.02 10.91
CA GLY A 31 -11.08 38.85 11.60
C GLY A 31 -10.73 37.50 10.97
N TRP A 32 -10.16 37.49 9.77
CA TRP A 32 -9.57 36.27 9.20
C TRP A 32 -8.24 35.93 9.89
N ASP A 33 -8.04 34.65 10.21
CA ASP A 33 -6.79 34.17 10.77
C ASP A 33 -5.70 34.21 9.69
N ASN A 34 -4.95 35.32 9.67
CA ASN A 34 -3.81 35.52 8.77
C ASN A 34 -2.53 34.85 9.30
N ARG A 35 -2.60 34.09 10.40
CA ARG A 35 -1.39 33.39 10.88
C ARG A 35 -0.91 32.45 9.78
N PRO A 36 0.36 32.56 9.38
CA PRO A 36 0.90 31.64 8.38
C PRO A 36 0.74 30.23 8.93
N ILE A 37 -0.08 29.42 8.25
CA ILE A 37 -0.24 28.02 8.61
C ILE A 37 1.17 27.44 8.62
N PRO A 38 1.64 26.86 9.74
CA PRO A 38 2.95 26.24 9.80
C PRO A 38 2.95 25.02 8.87
N SER A 39 3.19 25.26 7.59
CA SER A 39 3.39 24.21 6.61
C SER A 39 4.77 23.64 6.91
N LYS A 40 4.78 22.50 7.59
CA LYS A 40 5.94 21.62 7.59
C LYS A 40 5.72 20.66 6.43
N PRO A 41 6.18 20.94 5.20
CA PRO A 41 6.32 19.87 4.22
C PRO A 41 7.45 18.98 4.73
N GLY A 42 7.11 18.07 5.65
CA GLY A 42 8.07 17.23 6.37
C GLY A 42 8.94 16.38 5.45
N ARG A 43 8.50 16.19 4.20
CA ARG A 43 9.23 15.80 2.99
C ARG A 43 8.19 15.60 1.89
N SER A 44 8.39 16.21 0.72
CA SER A 44 7.56 15.92 -0.45
C SER A 44 8.29 14.93 -1.35
N LEU A 45 7.59 13.97 -1.95
CA LEU A 45 8.21 13.03 -2.90
C LEU A 45 8.94 13.74 -4.06
N PRO A 46 8.43 14.87 -4.61
CA PRO A 46 9.20 15.69 -5.53
C PRO A 46 10.47 16.28 -4.90
N GLY A 47 10.39 16.80 -3.67
CA GLY A 47 11.52 17.35 -2.93
C GLY A 47 12.62 16.30 -2.68
N ASP A 48 12.24 15.10 -2.24
CA ASP A 48 13.16 13.98 -2.04
C ASP A 48 13.82 13.55 -3.35
N ARG A 49 13.06 13.55 -4.46
CA ARG A 49 13.57 13.23 -5.78
C ARG A 49 14.60 14.26 -6.27
N ILE A 50 14.32 15.55 -6.03
CA ILE A 50 15.24 16.65 -6.36
C ILE A 50 16.50 16.58 -5.50
N GLN A 51 16.37 16.26 -4.20
CA GLN A 51 17.53 16.07 -3.32
C GLN A 51 18.39 14.88 -3.77
N ARG A 52 17.79 13.73 -4.12
CA ARG A 52 18.55 12.54 -4.57
C ARG A 52 19.21 12.71 -5.94
N LYS A 53 18.52 13.33 -6.90
CA LYS A 53 19.03 13.50 -8.27
C LYS A 53 19.92 14.73 -8.43
N GLY A 54 19.86 15.67 -7.48
CA GLY A 54 20.50 16.97 -7.60
C GLY A 54 19.65 17.97 -8.39
N LYS A 55 19.67 19.23 -7.96
CA LYS A 55 18.89 20.32 -8.57
C LYS A 55 19.27 20.57 -10.04
N ALA A 56 20.56 20.50 -10.37
CA ALA A 56 21.06 20.72 -11.72
C ALA A 56 20.52 19.69 -12.73
N ALA A 57 20.58 18.40 -12.40
CA ALA A 57 20.06 17.33 -13.25
C ALA A 57 18.53 17.41 -13.41
N TYR A 58 17.81 17.86 -12.37
CA TYR A 58 16.37 18.10 -12.47
C TYR A 58 16.04 19.26 -13.42
N LEU A 59 16.76 20.38 -13.32
CA LEU A 59 16.58 21.52 -14.22
C LEU A 59 16.97 21.18 -15.67
N GLU A 60 18.05 20.43 -15.86
CA GLU A 60 18.47 19.94 -17.17
C GLU A 60 17.43 19.00 -17.80
N ALA A 61 16.81 18.13 -17.00
CA ALA A 61 15.72 17.26 -17.45
C ALA A 61 14.43 18.03 -17.81
N LEU A 62 14.18 19.20 -17.20
CA LEU A 62 13.07 20.08 -17.58
C LEU A 62 13.39 20.91 -18.82
N ALA A 63 14.65 21.34 -18.98
CA ALA A 63 15.11 22.15 -20.10
C ALA A 63 15.21 21.33 -21.40
N LYS A 64 15.45 20.03 -21.32
CA LYS A 64 15.43 19.14 -22.48
C LYS A 64 13.97 18.80 -22.83
N PRO A 65 13.46 19.20 -24.01
CA PRO A 65 12.18 18.69 -24.51
C PRO A 65 12.38 17.22 -24.89
N ALA A 66 12.36 16.33 -23.90
CA ALA A 66 12.39 14.91 -24.17
C ALA A 66 11.15 14.58 -25.00
N CYS A 67 11.37 13.95 -26.17
CA CYS A 67 10.29 13.36 -26.95
C CYS A 67 9.57 12.39 -26.02
N LYS A 68 8.39 12.78 -25.54
CA LYS A 68 7.62 11.95 -24.62
C LYS A 68 7.26 10.71 -25.41
N ALA A 69 7.75 9.55 -24.97
CA ALA A 69 7.43 8.26 -25.57
C ALA A 69 5.94 8.21 -25.92
N SER A 70 5.63 7.76 -27.13
CA SER A 70 4.26 7.70 -27.65
C SER A 70 3.36 6.94 -26.67
N TYR A 71 2.05 7.20 -26.69
CA TYR A 71 1.10 6.46 -25.85
C TYR A 71 1.27 4.94 -26.03
N LYS A 72 1.52 4.49 -27.26
CA LYS A 72 1.78 3.08 -27.60
C LYS A 72 3.05 2.54 -26.94
N GLU A 73 4.14 3.30 -26.98
CA GLU A 73 5.41 2.93 -26.36
C GLU A 73 5.30 2.91 -24.83
N ARG A 74 4.56 3.85 -24.24
CA ARG A 74 4.28 3.85 -22.79
C ARG A 74 3.42 2.67 -22.37
N ALA A 75 2.45 2.27 -23.18
CA ALA A 75 1.62 1.09 -22.92
C ALA A 75 2.45 -0.20 -23.02
N LEU A 76 3.29 -0.33 -24.06
CA LEU A 76 4.21 -1.46 -24.22
C LEU A 76 5.24 -1.53 -23.10
N ALA A 77 5.84 -0.41 -22.72
CA ALA A 77 6.75 -0.34 -21.58
C ALA A 77 6.06 -0.70 -20.26
N LYS A 78 4.76 -0.37 -20.09
CA LYS A 78 3.96 -0.81 -18.95
C LYS A 78 3.66 -2.30 -18.96
N SER A 79 3.46 -2.91 -20.13
CA SER A 79 3.31 -4.37 -20.24
C SER A 79 4.63 -5.12 -20.05
N GLN A 80 5.76 -4.48 -20.35
CA GLN A 80 7.10 -5.04 -20.13
C GLN A 80 7.63 -4.77 -18.72
N SER A 81 7.16 -3.72 -18.04
CA SER A 81 7.45 -3.50 -16.64
C SER A 81 6.67 -4.52 -15.83
N ASP A 82 7.39 -5.37 -15.10
CA ASP A 82 6.80 -6.28 -14.13
C ASP A 82 5.72 -5.56 -13.33
N THR A 83 4.55 -6.19 -13.25
CA THR A 83 3.49 -5.79 -12.32
C THR A 83 4.14 -5.41 -11.00
N GLN A 84 3.85 -4.23 -10.45
CA GLN A 84 4.32 -3.86 -9.09
C GLN A 84 3.82 -4.83 -8.00
N VAL A 85 2.99 -5.80 -8.37
CA VAL A 85 2.64 -7.01 -7.61
C VAL A 85 3.52 -8.20 -8.02
N ARG A 86 4.77 -7.99 -8.44
CA ARG A 86 5.80 -8.89 -7.95
C ARG A 86 5.80 -8.63 -6.45
N ALA A 87 5.14 -9.53 -5.71
CA ALA A 87 5.68 -9.94 -4.43
C ALA A 87 7.18 -9.92 -4.62
N ARG A 88 7.86 -8.92 -4.02
CA ARG A 88 9.32 -8.89 -4.04
C ARG A 88 9.72 -10.35 -3.82
N ASP A 89 10.60 -10.89 -4.66
CA ASP A 89 11.33 -12.14 -4.41
C ASP A 89 12.20 -11.97 -3.13
N GLY A 90 11.61 -11.47 -2.04
CA GLY A 90 12.18 -11.20 -0.74
C GLY A 90 12.03 -12.46 0.07
N GLY A 91 12.89 -13.42 -0.25
CA GLY A 91 12.96 -14.70 0.42
C GLY A 91 12.13 -15.76 -0.27
N ARG A 92 12.50 -16.14 -1.51
CA ARG A 92 12.55 -17.58 -1.79
C ARG A 92 13.62 -18.12 -0.85
N ASP A 93 13.25 -18.35 0.40
CA ASP A 93 14.10 -19.08 1.32
C ASP A 93 14.20 -20.46 0.69
N ALA A 94 15.37 -20.77 0.13
CA ALA A 94 15.65 -21.96 -0.68
C ALA A 94 15.60 -23.28 0.13
N GLY A 95 14.80 -23.32 1.19
CA GLY A 95 14.69 -24.43 2.13
C GLY A 95 13.31 -24.58 2.77
N SER A 96 12.27 -23.83 2.38
CA SER A 96 10.92 -24.19 2.82
C SER A 96 10.49 -25.47 2.12
N THR A 97 10.12 -26.46 2.92
CA THR A 97 9.54 -27.72 2.46
C THR A 97 8.05 -27.70 2.73
N ILE A 98 7.29 -28.53 2.00
CA ILE A 98 5.86 -28.68 2.27
C ILE A 98 5.59 -29.07 3.72
N ASP A 99 6.43 -29.94 4.31
CA ASP A 99 6.28 -30.38 5.69
C ASP A 99 6.48 -29.24 6.69
N THR A 100 7.53 -28.42 6.51
CA THR A 100 7.74 -27.24 7.36
C THR A 100 6.60 -26.24 7.24
N PHE A 101 6.05 -26.03 6.04
CA PHE A 101 4.90 -25.14 5.84
C PHE A 101 3.66 -25.66 6.57
N LEU A 102 3.34 -26.95 6.44
CA LEU A 102 2.18 -27.56 7.08
C LEU A 102 2.29 -27.57 8.61
N GLU A 103 3.47 -27.86 9.14
CA GLU A 103 3.75 -27.82 10.58
C GLU A 103 3.56 -26.40 11.14
N GLU A 104 4.15 -25.39 10.49
CA GLU A 104 3.99 -24.00 10.89
C GLU A 104 2.52 -23.53 10.82
N LEU A 105 1.79 -23.97 9.80
CA LEU A 105 0.38 -23.61 9.62
C LEU A 105 -0.50 -24.21 10.72
N GLN A 106 -0.21 -25.44 11.18
CA GLN A 106 -0.92 -26.07 12.30
C GLN A 106 -0.53 -25.48 13.65
N ALA A 107 0.74 -25.13 13.83
CA ALA A 107 1.26 -24.63 15.10
C ALA A 107 0.69 -23.25 15.48
N MET A 108 0.25 -22.45 14.50
CA MET A 108 -0.33 -21.13 14.77
C MET A 108 -1.79 -21.22 15.22
N GLU A 109 -2.06 -20.75 16.45
CA GLU A 109 -3.41 -20.57 16.99
C GLU A 109 -4.22 -19.54 16.18
N LYS A 110 -3.57 -18.45 15.75
CA LYS A 110 -4.17 -17.39 14.94
C LYS A 110 -3.24 -17.00 13.79
N LEU A 111 -3.76 -17.04 12.57
CA LEU A 111 -3.00 -16.67 11.38
C LEU A 111 -2.71 -15.16 11.35
N PRO A 112 -1.48 -14.73 10.99
CA PRO A 112 -1.19 -13.33 10.77
C PRO A 112 -1.98 -12.80 9.57
N PRO A 113 -2.42 -11.54 9.58
CA PRO A 113 -3.15 -10.97 8.46
C PRO A 113 -2.23 -10.86 7.22
N CYS A 114 -2.65 -11.46 6.12
CA CYS A 114 -1.91 -11.41 4.85
C CYS A 114 -1.96 -10.03 4.16
N SER A 115 -2.84 -9.13 4.61
CA SER A 115 -3.04 -7.83 3.98
C SER A 115 -1.77 -6.95 3.99
N PRO A 116 -1.46 -6.25 2.88
CA PRO A 116 -0.32 -5.35 2.83
C PRO A 116 -0.52 -4.20 3.82
N ASN A 117 0.55 -3.82 4.52
CA ASN A 117 0.54 -2.70 5.45
C ASN A 117 0.46 -1.38 4.67
N ARG A 118 -0.76 -0.93 4.36
CA ARG A 118 -1.04 0.36 3.73
C ARG A 118 -1.55 1.32 4.80
N LEU A 119 -0.89 2.48 4.90
CA LEU A 119 -1.33 3.58 5.77
C LEU A 119 -2.74 4.00 5.37
N THR A 120 -3.68 3.84 6.31
CA THR A 120 -5.10 4.19 6.19
C THR A 120 -5.38 5.67 6.43
N SER A 121 -4.37 6.53 6.53
CA SER A 121 -4.59 7.95 6.76
C SER A 121 -4.88 8.70 5.45
N GLY A 122 -6.11 9.20 5.30
CA GLY A 122 -6.51 10.13 4.25
C GLY A 122 -7.84 9.79 3.57
N TRP A 123 -8.21 10.58 2.56
CA TRP A 123 -9.44 10.53 1.75
C TRP A 123 -9.60 9.26 0.86
N ALA A 124 -8.99 8.14 1.23
CA ALA A 124 -9.00 6.88 0.49
C ALA A 124 -9.46 5.71 1.38
N ASN A 125 -10.55 5.88 2.12
CA ASN A 125 -11.13 4.81 2.94
C ASN A 125 -11.67 3.63 2.11
N ASP A 126 -11.85 3.81 0.80
CA ASP A 126 -12.15 2.76 -0.17
C ASP A 126 -10.96 1.84 -0.50
N ILE A 127 -9.82 1.96 0.21
CA ILE A 127 -8.70 1.02 0.03
C ILE A 127 -9.16 -0.44 0.18
N ARG A 128 -10.15 -0.72 1.04
CA ARG A 128 -10.69 -2.09 1.21
C ARG A 128 -11.48 -2.61 0.00
N SER A 129 -12.04 -1.73 -0.84
CA SER A 129 -12.73 -2.15 -2.06
C SER A 129 -11.78 -2.36 -3.24
N GLN A 130 -10.49 -1.98 -3.09
CA GLN A 130 -9.49 -2.19 -4.12
C GLN A 130 -9.30 -3.69 -4.41
N PRO A 131 -9.17 -4.09 -5.68
CA PRO A 131 -8.95 -5.49 -6.08
C PRO A 131 -7.79 -6.17 -5.33
N VAL A 132 -6.73 -5.41 -5.04
CA VAL A 132 -5.58 -5.90 -4.28
C VAL A 132 -5.98 -6.34 -2.87
N MET A 133 -6.80 -5.57 -2.14
CA MET A 133 -7.21 -5.96 -0.80
C MET A 133 -8.16 -7.16 -0.81
N LYS A 134 -9.03 -7.28 -1.83
CA LYS A 134 -9.88 -8.46 -2.03
C LYS A 134 -9.05 -9.72 -2.26
N HIS A 135 -8.00 -9.63 -3.07
CA HIS A 135 -7.05 -10.72 -3.30
C HIS A 135 -6.45 -11.23 -1.98
N TYR A 136 -5.88 -10.35 -1.16
CA TYR A 136 -5.29 -10.77 0.12
C TYR A 136 -6.33 -11.29 1.13
N SER A 137 -7.58 -10.82 1.06
CA SER A 137 -8.69 -11.39 1.85
C SER A 137 -8.99 -12.82 1.41
N ALA A 138 -9.09 -13.07 0.11
CA ALA A 138 -9.30 -14.41 -0.43
C ALA A 138 -8.18 -15.36 -0.02
N VAL A 139 -6.91 -14.93 -0.15
CA VAL A 139 -5.76 -15.73 0.29
C VAL A 139 -5.80 -16.05 1.79
N GLN A 140 -6.24 -15.09 2.61
CA GLN A 140 -6.41 -15.31 4.05
C GLN A 140 -7.49 -16.35 4.34
N GLU A 141 -8.64 -16.24 3.67
CA GLU A 141 -9.75 -17.19 3.80
C GLU A 141 -9.34 -18.60 3.35
N ASP A 142 -8.59 -18.70 2.24
CA ASP A 142 -8.06 -19.96 1.73
C ASP A 142 -7.10 -20.61 2.73
N LEU A 143 -6.18 -19.85 3.35
CA LEU A 143 -5.29 -20.34 4.40
C LEU A 143 -6.06 -20.84 5.63
N GLU A 144 -7.15 -20.16 6.02
CA GLU A 144 -8.01 -20.57 7.13
C GLU A 144 -8.81 -21.84 6.81
N VAL A 145 -9.29 -21.97 5.57
CA VAL A 145 -9.92 -23.20 5.06
C VAL A 145 -8.90 -24.33 5.05
N LEU A 146 -7.69 -24.08 4.55
CA LEU A 146 -6.61 -25.06 4.46
C LEU A 146 -6.24 -25.57 5.86
N ARG A 147 -6.06 -24.68 6.85
CA ARG A 147 -5.77 -25.06 8.24
C ARG A 147 -6.88 -25.95 8.81
N ARG A 148 -8.15 -25.61 8.59
CA ARG A 148 -9.30 -26.42 9.05
C ARG A 148 -9.32 -27.81 8.39
N ARG A 149 -9.05 -27.90 7.09
CA ARG A 149 -8.95 -29.18 6.37
C ARG A 149 -7.77 -30.00 6.88
N LEU A 150 -6.64 -29.35 7.15
CA LEU A 150 -5.41 -29.95 7.61
C LEU A 150 -5.57 -30.60 9.00
N HIS A 151 -6.39 -30.03 9.90
CA HIS A 151 -6.73 -30.66 11.18
C HIS A 151 -7.61 -31.90 11.04
N ARG A 152 -8.41 -32.02 9.97
CA ARG A 152 -9.31 -33.16 9.75
C ARG A 152 -8.64 -34.30 8.99
N THR A 153 -7.94 -33.97 7.92
CA THR A 153 -7.39 -34.93 6.96
C THR A 153 -6.01 -34.48 6.47
N PRO A 154 -4.95 -34.61 7.29
CA PRO A 154 -3.64 -34.06 6.96
C PRO A 154 -2.98 -34.73 5.74
N SER A 155 -3.13 -36.05 5.59
CA SER A 155 -2.54 -36.80 4.48
C SER A 155 -3.14 -36.43 3.12
N ALA A 156 -4.46 -36.29 3.04
CA ALA A 156 -5.16 -35.93 1.81
C ALA A 156 -4.81 -34.51 1.34
N VAL A 157 -4.78 -33.55 2.29
CA VAL A 157 -4.43 -32.15 1.99
C VAL A 157 -2.97 -32.03 1.54
N LYS A 158 -2.05 -32.77 2.17
CA LYS A 158 -0.64 -32.82 1.74
C LYS A 158 -0.52 -33.33 0.29
N ALA A 159 -1.23 -34.41 -0.06
CA ALA A 159 -1.19 -34.96 -1.41
C ALA A 159 -1.72 -33.98 -2.48
N GLU A 160 -2.86 -33.32 -2.20
CA GLU A 160 -3.46 -32.30 -3.07
C GLU A 160 -2.52 -31.11 -3.28
N LEU A 161 -1.98 -30.55 -2.19
CA LEU A 161 -1.06 -29.44 -2.25
C LEU A 161 0.24 -29.77 -2.99
N GLN A 162 0.72 -31.01 -2.84
CA GLN A 162 1.94 -31.47 -3.50
C GLN A 162 1.73 -31.76 -4.99
N GLN A 163 0.54 -32.18 -5.39
CA GLN A 163 0.20 -32.42 -6.80
C GLN A 163 0.28 -31.15 -7.65
N ASP A 164 -0.27 -30.04 -7.14
CA ASP A 164 -0.36 -28.78 -7.89
C ASP A 164 0.75 -27.79 -7.55
N ASP A 165 1.69 -28.15 -6.65
CA ASP A 165 2.69 -27.26 -6.06
C ASP A 165 2.07 -25.97 -5.45
N ALA A 166 0.75 -25.98 -5.17
CA ALA A 166 -0.02 -24.84 -4.73
C ALA A 166 0.42 -24.33 -3.34
N TRP A 167 1.02 -25.21 -2.54
CA TRP A 167 1.58 -24.85 -1.23
C TRP A 167 2.61 -23.72 -1.32
N ARG A 168 3.39 -23.62 -2.41
CA ARG A 168 4.40 -22.58 -2.57
C ARG A 168 3.79 -21.18 -2.66
N TYR A 169 2.63 -21.09 -3.33
CA TYR A 169 1.88 -19.85 -3.42
C TYR A 169 1.45 -19.40 -2.01
N TYR A 170 0.84 -20.30 -1.24
CA TYR A 170 0.36 -20.00 0.10
C TYR A 170 1.51 -19.73 1.09
N ASP A 171 2.60 -20.49 1.02
CA ASP A 171 3.79 -20.29 1.86
C ASP A 171 4.39 -18.91 1.65
N LEU A 172 4.50 -18.44 0.40
CA LEU A 172 5.00 -17.09 0.10
C LEU A 172 4.20 -16.00 0.83
N TYR A 173 2.87 -16.05 0.76
CA TYR A 173 2.01 -15.07 1.44
C TYR A 173 2.04 -15.23 2.96
N PHE A 174 2.12 -16.46 3.44
CA PHE A 174 2.20 -16.77 4.86
C PHE A 174 3.51 -16.24 5.48
N GLN A 175 4.67 -16.48 4.87
CA GLN A 175 5.95 -15.93 5.32
C GLN A 175 5.97 -14.40 5.26
N GLN A 176 5.36 -13.82 4.22
CA GLN A 176 5.22 -12.37 4.13
C GLN A 176 4.35 -11.82 5.27
N ALA A 177 3.25 -12.48 5.61
CA ALA A 177 2.38 -12.11 6.70
C ALA A 177 3.09 -12.21 8.06
N LYS A 178 3.89 -13.25 8.30
CA LYS A 178 4.74 -13.40 9.52
C LYS A 178 5.70 -12.22 9.65
N LYS A 179 6.49 -11.95 8.59
CA LYS A 179 7.46 -10.83 8.56
C LYS A 179 6.78 -9.48 8.82
N ASN A 180 5.62 -9.24 8.20
CA ASN A 180 4.84 -8.02 8.42
C ASN A 180 4.33 -7.91 9.87
N GLY A 181 3.81 -9.01 10.43
CA GLY A 181 3.34 -9.07 11.82
C GLY A 181 4.44 -8.77 12.83
N GLU A 182 5.63 -9.31 12.63
CA GLU A 182 6.80 -9.03 13.46
C GLU A 182 7.23 -7.57 13.39
N GLN A 183 7.27 -6.99 12.19
CA GLN A 183 7.59 -5.56 12.01
C GLN A 183 6.57 -4.66 12.72
N ILE A 184 5.27 -5.00 12.63
CA ILE A 184 4.21 -4.26 13.34
C ILE A 184 4.41 -4.39 14.86
N ARG A 185 4.75 -5.58 15.36
CA ARG A 185 5.01 -5.78 16.79
C ARG A 185 6.21 -4.97 17.26
N GLN A 186 7.31 -4.97 16.50
CA GLN A 186 8.51 -4.19 16.83
C GLN A 186 8.25 -2.69 16.79
N THR A 187 7.49 -2.20 15.81
CA THR A 187 7.14 -0.77 15.72
C THR A 187 6.25 -0.34 16.88
N LYS A 188 5.26 -1.15 17.28
CA LYS A 188 4.44 -0.90 18.48
C LYS A 188 5.27 -0.86 19.76
N LEU A 189 6.18 -1.84 19.95
CA LEU A 189 7.06 -1.86 21.11
C LEU A 189 7.97 -0.62 21.19
N LYS A 190 8.50 -0.16 20.04
CA LYS A 190 9.31 1.07 19.97
C LYS A 190 8.47 2.31 20.29
N ALA A 191 7.25 2.40 19.77
CA ALA A 191 6.35 3.52 20.02
C ALA A 191 5.94 3.60 21.50
N ASN A 192 5.61 2.48 22.14
CA ASN A 192 5.28 2.44 23.57
C ASN A 192 6.46 2.91 24.43
N LYS A 193 7.68 2.44 24.14
CA LYS A 193 8.90 2.89 24.85
C LYS A 193 9.17 4.40 24.69
N MET A 194 8.81 4.98 23.54
CA MET A 194 8.95 6.43 23.32
C MET A 194 7.90 7.23 24.09
N MET A 195 6.67 6.70 24.21
CA MET A 195 5.60 7.33 24.99
C MET A 195 5.91 7.32 26.49
N GLU A 196 6.43 6.22 27.02
CA GLU A 196 6.83 6.11 28.43
C GLU A 196 7.92 7.15 28.78
N LYS A 197 8.92 7.33 27.92
CA LYS A 197 9.98 8.33 28.11
C LYS A 197 9.53 9.79 27.97
N ALA A 198 8.38 10.05 27.36
CA ALA A 198 7.86 11.41 27.17
C ALA A 198 6.89 11.83 28.28
N GLY A 199 6.46 10.88 29.13
CA GLY A 199 5.62 11.14 30.31
C GLY A 199 6.39 11.32 31.61
N GLU A 200 7.72 11.08 31.61
CA GLU A 200 8.67 11.43 32.67
C GLU A 200 9.25 12.82 32.44
#